data_AF-A0A850LQZ1-F1
#
_entry.id   AF-A0A850LQZ1-F1
#
_cell.length_a   1.000
_cell.length_b   1.000
_cell.length_c   1.000
_cell.angle_alpha   90.00
_cell.angle_beta   90.00
_cell.angle_gamma   90.00
#
_symmetry.space_group_name_H-M   'P 1'
#
loop_
_entity.id
_entity.type
_entity.pdbx_description
1 polymer ?
#
loop_
_entity_poly.entity_id
_entity_poly.type
_entity_poly.pdbx_seq_one_letter_code
_entity_poly.pdbx_strand_id
1 'polypeptide(L)'
;MGEITLELDIPDENRQILRWIADESEKILIFHNDKCVGCGICSIICPTKAIELMPIPEIATGNLEAPYCVFDHEKCIYCALCSALCPVNAIEFTFNGEPVLDMLDRLKLDKKIEFKEEKCFPCKLCELLCSRDAIEIDLKVPKKEDLVIYQGEPPKVEGKIDIDEKNCIYCMNCVLLCDAIDIDEVEPTTEYPKPGKNLRVNLDKCDFCGLCAHEKVCPADVFKVQCFTDVDRKILEPELKADVKINEKECISCGWCQIHCPTEAIEVQKAIEGKLELTNMEKCDPVGCVACYQICPTRALYSPKSSKEKIIHKEEYCIYCGACELSCPEKLIKVEREKIKYTGDETGPWTSSWLRAIEQISGKQFPAISIREIPITIEEIKIKISKAKEIPPLKPEIEKRVKHKLSKINEKLKTIKTRFWVEGRTKKRIEIEEEGD
;
A
#
# COMPACT_ATOMS: atom_id res chain seq x y z
N MET A 1 32.21 -5.58 -6.67
CA MET A 1 31.35 -6.36 -5.75
C MET A 1 30.44 -5.33 -5.11
N GLY A 2 29.13 -5.37 -5.38
CA GLY A 2 28.21 -4.38 -4.82
C GLY A 2 28.07 -4.54 -3.30
N GLU A 3 27.87 -3.42 -2.60
CA GLU A 3 27.55 -3.39 -1.18
C GLU A 3 26.02 -3.45 -1.05
N ILE A 4 25.53 -4.50 -0.39
CA ILE A 4 24.10 -4.63 -0.10
C ILE A 4 23.89 -4.04 1.29
N THR A 5 23.35 -2.84 1.37
CA THR A 5 22.92 -2.23 2.63
C THR A 5 21.43 -2.43 2.81
N LEU A 6 21.06 -3.27 3.77
CA LEU A 6 19.70 -3.25 4.30
C LEU A 6 19.60 -2.09 5.29
N GLU A 7 19.19 -0.93 4.80
CA GLU A 7 18.68 0.12 5.67
C GLU A 7 17.20 -0.21 5.96
N LEU A 8 16.97 -0.99 7.02
CA LEU A 8 15.71 -0.89 7.75
C LEU A 8 15.72 0.49 8.41
N ASP A 9 15.34 1.51 7.63
CA ASP A 9 15.11 2.84 8.16
C ASP A 9 13.94 2.70 9.15
N ILE A 10 14.27 2.57 10.44
CA ILE A 10 13.33 2.81 11.53
C ILE A 10 13.37 4.31 11.84
N PRO A 11 12.88 5.15 10.92
CA PRO A 11 12.12 6.33 11.33
C PRO A 11 10.84 6.51 10.48
N ASP A 12 10.03 5.46 10.40
CA ASP A 12 8.55 5.50 10.40
C ASP A 12 8.07 4.04 10.34
N GLU A 13 7.25 3.58 11.29
CA GLU A 13 6.78 2.17 11.43
C GLU A 13 6.06 1.62 10.17
N ASN A 14 5.83 2.46 9.16
CA ASN A 14 4.98 2.22 8.01
C ASN A 14 5.70 1.81 6.72
N ARG A 15 7.04 1.68 6.69
CA ARG A 15 7.76 1.30 5.45
C ARG A 15 8.88 0.27 5.68
N GLN A 16 9.16 -0.54 4.65
CA GLN A 16 10.36 -1.38 4.55
C GLN A 16 11.15 -0.97 3.29
N ILE A 17 12.45 -0.70 3.43
CA ILE A 17 13.32 -0.26 2.33
C ILE A 17 14.40 -1.31 2.10
N LEU A 18 14.49 -1.82 0.87
CA LEU A 18 15.55 -2.71 0.43
C LEU A 18 16.41 -1.96 -0.59
N ARG A 19 17.67 -1.72 -0.25
CA ARG A 19 18.63 -1.04 -1.12
C ARG A 19 19.74 -2.00 -1.55
N TRP A 20 20.04 -2.00 -2.84
CA TRP A 20 21.17 -2.69 -3.42
C TRP A 20 22.00 -1.69 -4.20
N ILE A 21 23.27 -1.55 -3.83
CA ILE A 21 24.21 -0.61 -4.45
C ILE A 21 25.37 -1.39 -5.05
N ALA A 22 25.66 -1.12 -6.32
CA ALA A 22 26.89 -1.53 -6.98
C ALA A 22 27.51 -0.33 -7.69
N ASP A 23 28.76 -0.49 -8.14
CA ASP A 23 29.63 0.59 -8.63
C ASP A 23 28.95 1.58 -9.62
N GLU A 24 28.03 1.12 -10.48
CA GLU A 24 27.29 1.94 -11.45
C GLU A 24 25.76 1.73 -11.41
N SER A 25 25.23 1.05 -10.38
CA SER A 25 23.81 0.73 -10.34
C SER A 25 23.24 0.69 -8.94
N GLU A 26 22.09 1.35 -8.77
CA GLU A 26 21.32 1.40 -7.54
C GLU A 26 19.92 0.84 -7.81
N LYS A 27 19.46 -0.05 -6.93
CA LYS A 27 18.09 -0.59 -6.93
C LYS A 27 17.49 -0.32 -5.57
N ILE A 28 16.34 0.35 -5.54
CA ILE A 28 15.62 0.62 -4.30
C ILE A 28 14.20 0.07 -4.45
N LEU A 29 13.83 -0.82 -3.54
CA LEU A 29 12.47 -1.29 -3.35
C LEU A 29 11.92 -0.68 -2.06
N ILE A 30 10.80 0.01 -2.15
CA ILE A 30 10.11 0.59 -0.99
C ILE A 30 8.75 -0.11 -0.87
N PHE A 31 8.52 -0.75 0.26
CA PHE A 31 7.24 -1.35 0.61
C PHE A 31 6.52 -0.48 1.65
N HIS A 32 5.27 -0.14 1.36
CA HIS A 32 4.40 0.69 2.16
C HIS A 32 3.42 -0.18 2.96
N ASN A 33 3.67 -0.34 4.25
CA ASN A 33 2.84 -1.14 5.15
C ASN A 33 1.42 -0.58 5.24
N ASP A 34 1.27 0.75 5.26
CA ASP A 34 0.03 1.52 5.31
C ASP A 34 -0.85 1.35 4.05
N LYS A 35 -0.22 1.07 2.90
CA LYS A 35 -0.93 0.78 1.64
C LYS A 35 -1.23 -0.71 1.46
N CYS A 36 -0.49 -1.58 2.14
CA CYS A 36 -0.64 -3.01 1.98
C CYS A 36 -1.95 -3.52 2.60
N VAL A 37 -2.55 -4.51 1.93
CA VAL A 37 -3.83 -5.13 2.34
C VAL A 37 -3.69 -6.63 2.58
N GLY A 38 -2.47 -7.15 2.71
CA GLY A 38 -2.23 -8.56 2.99
C GLY A 38 -2.77 -9.55 1.94
N CYS A 39 -2.97 -9.12 0.68
CA CYS A 39 -3.57 -9.98 -0.36
C CYS A 39 -2.71 -11.15 -0.85
N GLY A 40 -1.42 -11.18 -0.50
CA GLY A 40 -0.53 -12.30 -0.79
C GLY A 40 -0.06 -12.44 -2.24
N ILE A 41 -0.55 -11.63 -3.19
CA ILE A 41 -0.14 -11.72 -4.60
C ILE A 41 1.38 -11.63 -4.76
N CYS A 42 2.04 -10.70 -4.06
CA CYS A 42 3.50 -10.53 -4.12
C CYS A 42 4.27 -11.77 -3.63
N SER A 43 3.78 -12.46 -2.59
CA SER A 43 4.37 -13.70 -2.07
C SER A 43 4.21 -14.86 -3.07
N ILE A 44 3.02 -14.99 -3.67
CA ILE A 44 2.71 -16.04 -4.66
C ILE A 44 3.60 -15.95 -5.91
N ILE A 45 3.83 -14.73 -6.41
CA ILE A 45 4.60 -14.51 -7.66
C ILE A 45 6.11 -14.40 -7.44
N CYS A 46 6.59 -14.32 -6.19
CA CYS A 46 8.00 -14.15 -5.90
C CYS A 46 8.79 -15.43 -6.25
N PRO A 47 9.67 -15.41 -7.26
CA PRO A 47 10.34 -16.64 -7.72
C PRO A 47 11.34 -17.19 -6.69
N THR A 48 11.91 -16.33 -5.84
CA THR A 48 12.88 -16.70 -4.81
C THR A 48 12.27 -16.83 -3.41
N LYS A 49 10.95 -16.67 -3.28
CA LYS A 49 10.23 -16.68 -1.99
C LYS A 49 10.85 -15.73 -0.95
N ALA A 50 11.23 -14.54 -1.42
CA ALA A 50 11.76 -13.47 -0.59
C ALA A 50 10.68 -12.72 0.20
N ILE A 51 9.39 -13.04 0.04
CA ILE A 51 8.28 -12.32 0.66
C ILE A 51 7.45 -13.30 1.47
N GLU A 52 7.42 -13.09 2.78
CA GLU A 52 6.68 -13.90 3.74
C GLU A 52 5.44 -13.12 4.22
N LEU A 53 4.29 -13.80 4.27
CA LEU A 53 3.07 -13.23 4.84
C LEU A 53 3.07 -13.46 6.35
N MET A 54 2.74 -12.41 7.07
CA MET A 54 2.50 -12.50 8.51
C MET A 54 1.10 -13.09 8.78
N PRO A 55 0.74 -13.40 10.04
CA PRO A 55 -0.57 -13.96 10.39
C PRO A 55 -1.73 -13.01 10.04
N ILE A 56 -2.20 -13.07 8.78
CA ILE A 56 -3.19 -12.15 8.21
C ILE A 56 -4.49 -12.14 9.01
N PRO A 57 -5.06 -13.26 9.47
CA PRO A 57 -6.27 -13.23 10.29
C PRO A 57 -6.09 -12.44 11.59
N GLU A 58 -5.01 -12.64 12.32
CA GLU A 58 -4.74 -11.95 13.59
C GLU A 58 -4.49 -10.46 13.39
N ILE A 59 -3.79 -10.09 12.31
CA ILE A 59 -3.57 -8.68 11.95
C ILE A 59 -4.88 -8.02 11.52
N ALA A 60 -5.63 -8.66 10.64
CA ALA A 60 -6.88 -8.13 10.09
C ALA A 60 -8.01 -8.03 11.13
N THR A 61 -7.95 -8.79 12.21
CA THR A 61 -8.87 -8.68 13.36
C THR A 61 -8.42 -7.65 14.39
N GLY A 62 -7.25 -7.05 14.23
CA GLY A 62 -6.65 -6.14 15.21
C GLY A 62 -6.09 -6.83 16.47
N ASN A 63 -5.97 -8.16 16.46
CA ASN A 63 -5.39 -8.93 17.57
C ASN A 63 -3.86 -8.95 17.56
N LEU A 64 -3.23 -8.53 16.46
CA LEU A 64 -1.78 -8.44 16.31
C LEU A 64 -1.41 -7.19 15.51
N GLU A 65 -0.58 -6.33 16.08
CA GLU A 65 0.04 -5.22 15.35
C GLU A 65 1.34 -5.72 14.70
N ALA A 66 1.29 -5.95 13.38
CA ALA A 66 2.43 -6.37 12.57
C ALA A 66 2.21 -5.98 11.10
N PRO A 67 3.29 -5.81 10.30
CA PRO A 67 3.14 -5.63 8.87
C PRO A 67 2.52 -6.87 8.23
N TYR A 68 1.74 -6.72 7.16
CA TYR A 68 1.16 -7.87 6.47
C TYR A 68 2.20 -8.77 5.77
N CYS A 69 3.32 -8.18 5.33
CA CYS A 69 4.38 -8.86 4.61
C CYS A 69 5.75 -8.46 5.16
N VAL A 70 6.71 -9.39 5.14
CA VAL A 70 8.12 -9.12 5.45
C VAL A 70 8.98 -9.53 4.26
N PHE A 71 9.97 -8.69 3.92
CA PHE A 71 10.87 -8.91 2.78
C PHE A 71 12.25 -9.38 3.25
N ASP A 72 12.68 -10.53 2.73
CA ASP A 72 14.02 -11.09 2.91
C ASP A 72 14.96 -10.55 1.81
N HIS A 73 15.82 -9.61 2.19
CA HIS A 73 16.78 -8.97 1.30
C HIS A 73 17.87 -9.91 0.77
N GLU A 74 18.19 -11.01 1.47
CA GLU A 74 19.18 -11.98 1.00
C GLU A 74 18.63 -12.85 -0.12
N LYS A 75 17.31 -13.12 -0.09
CA LYS A 75 16.61 -13.85 -1.15
C LYS A 75 16.14 -12.95 -2.29
N CYS A 76 15.99 -11.65 -2.07
CA CYS A 76 15.47 -10.72 -3.05
C CYS A 76 16.46 -10.51 -4.21
N ILE A 77 16.02 -10.79 -5.44
CA ILE A 77 16.81 -10.57 -6.66
C ILE A 77 16.43 -9.27 -7.40
N TYR A 78 15.60 -8.42 -6.79
CA TYR A 78 15.22 -7.12 -7.33
C TYR A 78 14.61 -7.19 -8.76
N CYS A 79 13.72 -8.17 -8.99
CA CYS A 79 13.12 -8.43 -10.31
C CYS A 79 11.90 -7.57 -10.67
N ALA A 80 11.40 -6.75 -9.74
CA ALA A 80 10.23 -5.86 -9.87
C ALA A 80 8.85 -6.53 -10.09
N LEU A 81 8.72 -7.86 -10.15
CA LEU A 81 7.43 -8.56 -10.29
C LEU A 81 6.39 -8.13 -9.24
N CYS A 82 6.83 -8.02 -7.98
CA CYS A 82 5.96 -7.64 -6.86
C CYS A 82 5.47 -6.19 -6.95
N SER A 83 6.27 -5.27 -7.50
CA SER A 83 5.86 -3.89 -7.74
C SER A 83 4.87 -3.81 -8.91
N ALA A 84 5.16 -4.49 -10.02
CA ALA A 84 4.35 -4.42 -11.23
C ALA A 84 2.98 -5.09 -11.12
N LEU A 85 2.86 -6.10 -10.26
CA LEU A 85 1.65 -6.90 -10.08
C LEU A 85 0.95 -6.65 -8.73
N CYS A 86 1.34 -5.60 -8.00
CA CYS A 86 0.62 -5.18 -6.79
C CYS A 86 -0.68 -4.45 -7.18
N PRO A 87 -1.88 -4.97 -6.85
CA PRO A 87 -3.13 -4.30 -7.22
C PRO A 87 -3.36 -3.00 -6.42
N VAL A 88 -2.71 -2.85 -5.25
CA VAL A 88 -2.90 -1.74 -4.32
C VAL A 88 -1.73 -0.74 -4.27
N ASN A 89 -0.77 -0.84 -5.20
CA ASN A 89 0.38 0.07 -5.30
C ASN A 89 1.19 0.22 -4.00
N ALA A 90 1.28 -0.85 -3.20
CA ALA A 90 2.01 -0.83 -1.94
C ALA A 90 3.53 -1.03 -2.10
N ILE A 91 4.02 -1.29 -3.32
CA ILE A 91 5.44 -1.58 -3.57
C ILE A 91 5.93 -0.68 -4.70
N GLU A 92 6.86 0.22 -4.38
CA GLU A 92 7.58 1.06 -5.31
C GLU A 92 8.95 0.45 -5.61
N PHE A 93 9.40 0.57 -6.85
CA PHE A 93 10.69 0.04 -7.27
C PHE A 93 11.37 0.98 -8.25
N THR A 94 12.58 1.41 -7.92
CA THR A 94 13.39 2.32 -8.74
C THR A 94 14.73 1.68 -9.10
N PHE A 95 15.24 2.06 -10.27
CA PHE A 95 16.56 1.70 -10.76
C PHE A 95 17.28 2.98 -11.19
N ASN A 96 18.41 3.29 -10.54
CA ASN A 96 19.15 4.54 -10.73
C ASN A 96 18.27 5.80 -10.60
N GLY A 97 17.36 5.80 -9.62
CA GLY A 97 16.43 6.90 -9.36
C GLY A 97 15.17 6.92 -10.23
N GLU A 98 15.10 6.12 -11.30
CA GLU A 98 13.97 6.09 -12.22
C GLU A 98 12.98 4.96 -11.85
N PRO A 99 11.65 5.22 -11.83
CA PRO A 99 10.65 4.19 -11.60
C PRO A 99 10.69 3.10 -12.69
N VAL A 100 10.80 1.85 -12.27
CA VAL A 100 10.94 0.73 -13.21
C VAL A 100 9.66 0.41 -13.97
N LEU A 101 8.50 0.81 -13.45
CA LEU A 101 7.22 0.63 -14.14
C LEU A 101 7.01 1.62 -15.30
N ASP A 102 7.84 2.66 -15.37
CA ASP A 102 7.84 3.66 -16.44
C ASP A 102 8.84 3.30 -17.55
N MET A 103 9.71 2.31 -17.30
CA MET A 103 10.59 1.72 -18.29
C MET A 103 9.77 0.81 -19.23
N LEU A 104 9.84 1.09 -20.54
CA LEU A 104 8.91 0.66 -21.61
C LEU A 104 8.74 -0.85 -21.83
N ASP A 105 9.49 -1.69 -21.13
CA ASP A 105 9.74 -3.11 -21.47
C ASP A 105 9.17 -4.11 -20.44
N ARG A 106 8.34 -3.68 -19.48
CA ARG A 106 7.85 -4.56 -18.38
C ARG A 106 6.35 -4.72 -18.35
N LEU A 107 5.91 -5.97 -18.15
CA LEU A 107 4.49 -6.29 -17.96
C LEU A 107 4.00 -5.74 -16.62
N LYS A 108 2.92 -4.96 -16.61
CA LYS A 108 2.29 -4.42 -15.40
C LYS A 108 0.77 -4.53 -15.46
N LEU A 109 0.10 -4.57 -14.31
CA LEU A 109 -1.36 -4.61 -14.27
C LEU A 109 -1.99 -3.42 -15.01
N ASP A 110 -2.96 -3.70 -15.87
CA ASP A 110 -3.63 -2.69 -16.70
C ASP A 110 -4.82 -2.09 -15.95
N LYS A 111 -4.50 -1.22 -14.99
CA LYS A 111 -5.47 -0.41 -14.25
C LYS A 111 -5.54 0.97 -14.91
N LYS A 112 -6.75 1.44 -15.21
CA LYS A 112 -6.96 2.78 -15.79
C LYS A 112 -8.06 3.52 -15.05
N ILE A 113 -7.92 4.84 -15.02
CA ILE A 113 -8.95 5.79 -14.64
C ILE A 113 -8.91 6.91 -15.67
N GLU A 114 -10.04 7.19 -16.31
CA GLU A 114 -10.18 8.22 -17.32
C GLU A 114 -11.20 9.25 -16.80
N PHE A 115 -10.82 10.53 -16.83
CA PHE A 115 -11.65 11.65 -16.40
C PHE A 115 -12.01 12.53 -17.60
N LYS A 116 -13.30 12.80 -17.74
CA LYS A 116 -13.91 13.59 -18.82
C LYS A 116 -14.39 14.91 -18.25
N GLU A 117 -13.52 15.93 -18.32
CA GLU A 117 -13.77 17.26 -17.76
C GLU A 117 -15.07 17.87 -18.30
N GLU A 118 -15.37 17.67 -19.58
CA GLU A 118 -16.55 18.19 -20.24
C GLU A 118 -17.89 17.62 -19.72
N LYS A 119 -17.84 16.45 -19.08
CA LYS A 119 -19.02 15.83 -18.44
C LYS A 119 -19.10 16.14 -16.95
N CYS A 120 -18.05 16.67 -16.34
CA CYS A 120 -17.98 16.83 -14.90
C CYS A 120 -19.01 17.88 -14.42
N PHE A 121 -19.89 17.48 -13.50
CA PHE A 121 -20.62 18.45 -12.70
C PHE A 121 -19.77 18.82 -11.48
N PRO A 122 -19.44 20.12 -11.27
CA PRO A 122 -18.60 20.57 -10.17
C PRO A 122 -19.19 20.19 -8.80
N CYS A 123 -18.70 19.09 -8.21
CA CYS A 123 -19.12 18.57 -6.90
C CYS A 123 -17.95 17.82 -6.23
N LYS A 124 -18.10 17.50 -4.94
CA LYS A 124 -17.07 16.80 -4.14
C LYS A 124 -17.28 15.28 -3.99
N LEU A 125 -18.23 14.67 -4.71
CA LEU A 125 -18.65 13.29 -4.45
C LEU A 125 -17.52 12.27 -4.61
N CYS A 126 -16.74 12.33 -5.69
CA CYS A 126 -15.70 11.32 -5.93
C CYS A 126 -14.50 11.44 -4.98
N GLU A 127 -14.20 12.62 -4.44
CA GLU A 127 -13.25 12.82 -3.34
C GLU A 127 -13.77 12.15 -2.07
N LEU A 128 -15.00 12.49 -1.65
CA LEU A 128 -15.61 11.97 -0.40
C LEU A 128 -15.85 10.45 -0.41
N LEU A 129 -15.99 9.85 -1.59
CA LEU A 129 -16.19 8.40 -1.75
C LEU A 129 -14.89 7.62 -1.98
N CYS A 130 -13.75 8.30 -2.19
CA CYS A 130 -12.49 7.63 -2.47
C CYS A 130 -11.93 6.98 -1.21
N SER A 131 -11.82 5.64 -1.18
CA SER A 131 -11.25 4.91 -0.03
C SER A 131 -9.72 5.01 0.09
N ARG A 132 -9.07 5.72 -0.83
CA ARG A 132 -7.61 5.82 -0.96
C ARG A 132 -7.12 7.26 -1.05
N ASP A 133 -8.01 8.23 -0.88
CA ASP A 133 -7.71 9.67 -1.03
C ASP A 133 -6.97 9.99 -2.33
N ALA A 134 -7.27 9.24 -3.39
CA ALA A 134 -6.61 9.35 -4.69
C ALA A 134 -7.19 10.47 -5.57
N ILE A 135 -8.25 11.14 -5.11
CA ILE A 135 -8.94 12.20 -5.85
C ILE A 135 -9.01 13.44 -4.95
N GLU A 136 -8.45 14.55 -5.41
CA GLU A 136 -8.52 15.85 -4.75
C GLU A 136 -9.34 16.82 -5.62
N ILE A 137 -10.27 17.56 -5.02
CA ILE A 137 -11.16 18.49 -5.74
C ILE A 137 -11.12 19.87 -5.09
N ASP A 138 -10.60 20.85 -5.82
CA ASP A 138 -10.73 22.27 -5.50
C ASP A 138 -12.04 22.80 -6.09
N LEU A 139 -13.09 22.78 -5.25
CA LEU A 139 -14.43 23.21 -5.62
C LEU A 139 -14.66 24.68 -5.25
N LYS A 140 -14.93 25.50 -6.26
CA LYS A 140 -15.23 26.93 -6.13
C LYS A 140 -16.72 27.16 -6.33
N VAL A 141 -17.40 27.44 -5.21
CA VAL A 141 -18.82 27.81 -5.18
C VAL A 141 -18.93 29.27 -4.75
N PRO A 142 -19.61 30.13 -5.53
CA PRO A 142 -19.86 31.51 -5.12
C PRO A 142 -20.77 31.56 -3.89
N LYS A 143 -20.61 32.59 -3.07
CA LYS A 143 -21.49 32.83 -1.94
C LYS A 143 -22.79 33.48 -2.39
N LYS A 144 -23.90 33.15 -1.73
CA LYS A 144 -25.23 33.70 -2.03
C LYS A 144 -25.21 35.22 -2.08
N GLU A 145 -24.47 35.84 -1.16
CA GLU A 145 -24.37 37.30 -1.00
C GLU A 145 -23.77 37.99 -2.24
N ASP A 146 -22.93 37.28 -3.01
CA ASP A 146 -22.35 37.80 -4.25
C ASP A 146 -23.31 37.68 -5.44
N LEU A 147 -24.31 36.80 -5.35
CA LEU A 147 -25.26 36.51 -6.42
C LEU A 147 -26.61 37.19 -6.24
N VAL A 148 -27.04 37.44 -5.01
CA VAL A 148 -28.33 38.06 -4.69
C VAL A 148 -28.11 39.52 -4.28
N ILE A 149 -28.31 40.42 -5.24
CA ILE A 149 -28.06 41.86 -5.07
C ILE A 149 -29.38 42.58 -4.82
N TYR A 150 -29.57 43.12 -3.62
CA TYR A 150 -30.75 43.91 -3.25
C TYR A 150 -30.62 45.36 -3.69
N GLN A 151 -31.68 45.93 -4.28
CA GLN A 151 -31.74 47.36 -4.63
C GLN A 151 -32.30 48.16 -3.44
N GLY A 152 -31.63 48.10 -2.29
CA GLY A 152 -32.07 48.74 -1.04
C GLY A 152 -31.81 47.85 0.19
N GLU A 153 -32.40 48.22 1.33
CA GLU A 153 -32.37 47.35 2.51
C GLU A 153 -33.21 46.09 2.26
N PRO A 154 -32.67 44.88 2.55
CA PRO A 154 -33.39 43.64 2.30
C PRO A 154 -34.64 43.58 3.20
N PRO A 155 -35.84 43.48 2.61
CA PRO A 155 -37.06 43.38 3.39
C PRO A 155 -37.15 42.00 4.05
N LYS A 156 -38.07 41.86 5.01
CA LYS A 156 -38.47 40.52 5.46
C LYS A 156 -39.17 39.79 4.30
N VAL A 157 -38.59 38.68 3.86
CA VAL A 157 -39.10 37.89 2.74
C VAL A 157 -39.89 36.69 3.25
N GLU A 158 -41.08 36.48 2.71
CA GLU A 158 -41.92 35.32 2.97
C GLU A 158 -41.98 34.41 1.75
N GLY A 159 -41.95 33.11 2.00
CA GLY A 159 -41.91 32.10 0.95
C GLY A 159 -42.09 30.69 1.49
N LYS A 160 -42.03 29.73 0.58
CA LYS A 160 -42.10 28.30 0.87
C LYS A 160 -40.95 27.57 0.20
N ILE A 161 -40.37 26.61 0.90
CA ILE A 161 -39.36 25.69 0.36
C ILE A 161 -39.79 24.25 0.68
N ASP A 162 -39.90 23.42 -0.36
CA ASP A 162 -40.12 21.98 -0.23
C ASP A 162 -38.85 21.25 -0.70
N ILE A 163 -38.48 20.18 0.01
CA ILE A 163 -37.20 19.47 -0.19
C ILE A 163 -37.49 17.98 -0.40
N ASP A 164 -36.97 17.42 -1.47
CA ASP A 164 -36.97 15.97 -1.72
C ASP A 164 -35.67 15.33 -1.24
N GLU A 165 -35.58 15.09 0.07
CA GLU A 165 -34.39 14.51 0.70
C GLU A 165 -34.04 13.10 0.18
N LYS A 166 -35.00 12.36 -0.39
CA LYS A 166 -34.76 11.00 -0.88
C LYS A 166 -33.84 11.01 -2.10
N ASN A 167 -34.06 11.96 -2.99
CA ASN A 167 -33.31 12.12 -4.24
C ASN A 167 -32.02 12.94 -4.05
N CYS A 168 -31.81 13.55 -2.88
CA CYS A 168 -30.58 14.26 -2.60
C CYS A 168 -29.37 13.31 -2.62
N ILE A 169 -28.36 13.70 -3.42
CA ILE A 169 -27.06 13.03 -3.51
C ILE A 169 -26.04 13.60 -2.52
N TYR A 170 -26.40 14.65 -1.78
CA TYR A 170 -25.54 15.32 -0.79
C TYR A 170 -24.20 15.80 -1.38
N CYS A 171 -24.25 16.48 -2.53
CA CYS A 171 -23.06 17.01 -3.20
C CYS A 171 -22.38 18.22 -2.50
N MET A 172 -23.01 18.76 -1.45
CA MET A 172 -22.57 19.91 -0.64
C MET A 172 -22.59 21.29 -1.32
N ASN A 173 -22.90 21.39 -2.61
CA ASN A 173 -22.93 22.69 -3.32
C ASN A 173 -23.87 23.71 -2.68
N CYS A 174 -25.06 23.29 -2.23
CA CYS A 174 -26.04 24.19 -1.62
C CYS A 174 -25.60 24.72 -0.24
N VAL A 175 -24.86 23.91 0.53
CA VAL A 175 -24.28 24.30 1.83
C VAL A 175 -23.13 25.29 1.62
N LEU A 176 -22.27 25.03 0.63
CA LEU A 176 -21.17 25.95 0.30
C LEU A 176 -21.69 27.31 -0.20
N LEU A 177 -22.79 27.31 -0.95
CA LEU A 177 -23.42 28.50 -1.51
C LEU A 177 -24.20 29.33 -0.48
N CYS A 178 -24.95 28.69 0.43
CA CYS A 178 -25.92 29.37 1.28
C CYS A 178 -25.85 28.94 2.75
N ASP A 179 -25.57 29.90 3.64
CA ASP A 179 -25.48 29.70 5.10
C ASP A 179 -26.82 29.37 5.79
N ALA A 180 -27.93 29.35 5.04
CA ALA A 180 -29.23 28.89 5.52
C ALA A 180 -29.40 27.37 5.40
N ILE A 181 -28.55 26.68 4.62
CA ILE A 181 -28.67 25.26 4.33
C ILE A 181 -27.60 24.50 5.09
N ASP A 182 -28.00 23.40 5.72
CA ASP A 182 -27.12 22.54 6.51
C ASP A 182 -27.38 21.08 6.15
N ILE A 183 -26.33 20.27 6.15
CA ILE A 183 -26.37 18.83 5.89
C ILE A 183 -25.53 18.16 6.98
N ASP A 184 -26.08 17.16 7.67
CA ASP A 184 -25.27 16.40 8.61
C ASP A 184 -24.31 15.50 7.81
N GLU A 185 -23.01 15.77 7.87
CA GLU A 185 -22.00 14.94 7.19
C GLU A 185 -21.89 13.55 7.84
N VAL A 186 -21.74 12.52 7.00
CA VAL A 186 -21.55 11.14 7.44
C VAL A 186 -20.53 10.45 6.54
N GLU A 187 -19.75 9.53 7.11
CA GLU A 187 -18.82 8.75 6.31
C GLU A 187 -19.59 7.77 5.40
N PRO A 188 -19.34 7.78 4.07
CA PRO A 188 -19.97 6.85 3.16
C PRO A 188 -19.61 5.40 3.45
N THR A 189 -20.61 4.53 3.38
CA THR A 189 -20.45 3.09 3.50
C THR A 189 -21.02 2.39 2.28
N THR A 190 -20.70 1.11 2.13
CA THR A 190 -21.23 0.27 1.03
C THR A 190 -22.75 0.12 1.09
N GLU A 191 -23.33 0.12 2.30
CA GLU A 191 -24.79 0.10 2.51
C GLU A 191 -25.41 1.49 2.26
N TYR A 192 -24.68 2.56 2.58
CA TYR A 192 -25.12 3.94 2.44
C TYR A 192 -24.03 4.80 1.77
N PRO A 193 -23.95 4.82 0.43
CA PRO A 193 -22.87 5.46 -0.32
C PRO A 193 -23.14 6.96 -0.54
N LYS A 194 -23.63 7.66 0.50
CA LYS A 194 -23.90 9.10 0.47
C LYS A 194 -23.09 9.77 1.59
N PRO A 195 -22.46 10.93 1.34
CA PRO A 195 -21.60 11.62 2.30
C PRO A 195 -22.36 12.51 3.29
N GLY A 196 -23.69 12.56 3.19
CA GLY A 196 -24.52 13.39 4.06
C GLY A 196 -25.82 12.69 4.41
N LYS A 197 -26.44 13.14 5.50
CA LYS A 197 -27.73 12.69 5.99
C LYS A 197 -28.50 13.90 6.53
N ASN A 198 -29.81 13.92 6.30
CA ASN A 198 -30.73 14.98 6.72
C ASN A 198 -30.35 16.36 6.15
N LEU A 199 -31.14 16.87 5.21
CA LEU A 199 -30.95 18.22 4.68
C LEU A 199 -31.88 19.18 5.41
N ARG A 200 -31.34 20.25 5.99
CA ARG A 200 -32.11 21.24 6.77
C ARG A 200 -31.96 22.63 6.17
N VAL A 201 -33.02 23.44 6.32
CA VAL A 201 -33.01 24.84 5.92
C VAL A 201 -33.50 25.70 7.08
N ASN A 202 -32.67 26.65 7.49
CA ASN A 202 -33.03 27.67 8.46
C ASN A 202 -33.87 28.75 7.76
N LEU A 203 -35.19 28.75 8.03
CA LEU A 203 -36.14 29.69 7.44
C LEU A 203 -35.91 31.14 7.88
N ASP A 204 -35.25 31.39 9.01
CA ASP A 204 -34.93 32.75 9.46
C ASP A 204 -33.77 33.37 8.65
N LYS A 205 -32.94 32.52 8.03
CA LYS A 205 -31.81 32.94 7.15
C LYS A 205 -32.13 32.82 5.65
N CYS A 206 -33.20 32.09 5.30
CA CYS A 206 -33.60 31.85 3.93
C CYS A 206 -34.38 33.05 3.39
N ASP A 207 -33.96 33.57 2.24
CA ASP A 207 -34.65 34.66 1.53
C ASP A 207 -35.42 34.14 0.30
N PHE A 208 -35.57 32.83 0.16
CA PHE A 208 -36.28 32.18 -0.95
C PHE A 208 -35.80 32.66 -2.34
N CYS A 209 -34.50 32.95 -2.49
CA CYS A 209 -33.90 33.36 -3.78
C CYS A 209 -33.93 32.27 -4.86
N GLY A 210 -34.05 31.00 -4.48
CA GLY A 210 -34.13 29.89 -5.43
C GLY A 210 -32.79 29.42 -5.99
N LEU A 211 -31.66 30.02 -5.60
CA LEU A 211 -30.33 29.58 -6.07
C LEU A 211 -30.04 28.11 -5.73
N CYS A 212 -30.53 27.60 -4.60
CA CYS A 212 -30.41 26.18 -4.26
C CYS A 212 -31.17 25.23 -5.20
N ALA A 213 -32.23 25.73 -5.87
CA ALA A 213 -33.01 24.99 -6.86
C ALA A 213 -32.48 25.17 -8.29
N HIS A 214 -31.41 25.95 -8.47
CA HIS A 214 -30.83 26.17 -9.80
C HIS A 214 -30.10 24.90 -10.26
N GLU A 215 -30.24 24.52 -11.53
CA GLU A 215 -29.65 23.31 -12.13
C GLU A 215 -28.11 23.26 -12.04
N LYS A 216 -27.46 24.43 -12.09
CA LYS A 216 -26.00 24.57 -11.87
C LYS A 216 -25.55 24.35 -10.42
N VAL A 217 -26.48 24.36 -9.46
CA VAL A 217 -26.20 24.18 -8.03
C VAL A 217 -26.67 22.81 -7.56
N CYS A 218 -27.89 22.41 -7.91
CA CYS A 218 -28.47 21.13 -7.54
C CYS A 218 -28.63 20.20 -8.76
N PRO A 219 -27.75 19.21 -8.94
CA PRO A 219 -27.84 18.28 -10.08
C PRO A 219 -28.99 17.27 -9.95
N ALA A 220 -29.61 17.17 -8.76
CA ALA A 220 -30.67 16.22 -8.44
C ALA A 220 -32.06 16.87 -8.34
N ASP A 221 -32.18 18.17 -8.63
CA ASP A 221 -33.44 18.92 -8.61
C ASP A 221 -34.32 18.69 -7.36
N VAL A 222 -33.70 18.78 -6.17
CA VAL A 222 -34.38 18.41 -4.91
C VAL A 222 -35.16 19.55 -4.25
N PHE A 223 -34.95 20.79 -4.69
CA PHE A 223 -35.52 21.96 -4.05
C PHE A 223 -36.66 22.55 -4.88
N LYS A 224 -37.79 22.84 -4.24
CA LYS A 224 -38.87 23.65 -4.83
C LYS A 224 -39.04 24.90 -3.99
N VAL A 225 -38.71 26.06 -4.56
CA VAL A 225 -38.70 27.33 -3.85
C VAL A 225 -39.74 28.27 -4.43
N GLN A 226 -40.56 28.88 -3.59
CA GLN A 226 -41.55 29.89 -3.95
C GLN A 226 -41.35 31.12 -3.06
N CYS A 227 -41.21 32.29 -3.67
CA CYS A 227 -41.17 33.58 -2.99
C CYS A 227 -42.54 34.25 -3.15
N PHE A 228 -43.15 34.70 -2.05
CA PHE A 228 -44.46 35.37 -2.06
C PHE A 228 -44.36 36.89 -1.90
N THR A 229 -43.24 37.37 -1.38
CA THR A 229 -42.95 38.79 -1.28
C THR A 229 -42.42 39.31 -2.62
N ASP A 230 -42.93 40.46 -3.06
CA ASP A 230 -42.35 41.21 -4.17
C ASP A 230 -41.11 41.95 -3.66
N VAL A 231 -39.93 41.54 -4.15
CA VAL A 231 -38.62 41.99 -3.66
C VAL A 231 -37.80 42.48 -4.85
N ASP A 232 -37.36 43.73 -4.80
CA ASP A 232 -36.43 44.27 -5.81
C ASP A 232 -35.01 43.77 -5.55
N ARG A 233 -34.71 42.61 -6.14
CA ARG A 233 -33.38 42.00 -6.12
C ARG A 233 -33.02 41.47 -7.50
N LYS A 234 -31.74 41.59 -7.84
CA LYS A 234 -31.14 40.95 -9.00
C LYS A 234 -30.46 39.68 -8.57
N ILE A 235 -30.84 38.55 -9.17
CA ILE A 235 -30.20 37.25 -8.92
C ILE A 235 -29.32 36.94 -10.13
N LEU A 236 -28.01 36.87 -9.88
CA LEU A 236 -27.03 36.46 -10.88
C LEU A 236 -27.00 34.94 -10.99
N GLU A 237 -26.68 34.46 -12.19
CA GLU A 237 -26.54 33.04 -12.44
C GLU A 237 -25.31 32.48 -11.73
N PRO A 238 -25.42 31.38 -10.97
CA PRO A 238 -24.27 30.78 -10.29
C PRO A 238 -23.33 30.11 -11.29
N GLU A 239 -22.03 30.36 -11.14
CA GLU A 239 -20.97 29.64 -11.85
C GLU A 239 -20.12 28.85 -10.85
N LEU A 240 -20.18 27.52 -10.94
CA LEU A 240 -19.35 26.63 -10.14
C LEU A 240 -18.18 26.13 -10.98
N LYS A 241 -17.02 25.98 -10.36
CA LYS A 241 -15.81 25.43 -11.00
C LYS A 241 -15.21 24.36 -10.09
N ALA A 242 -14.72 23.28 -10.69
CA ALA A 242 -13.99 22.24 -9.98
C ALA A 242 -12.69 21.95 -10.73
N ASP A 243 -11.56 22.01 -10.03
CA ASP A 243 -10.29 21.44 -10.50
C ASP A 243 -10.12 20.07 -9.85
N VAL A 244 -10.09 19.01 -10.68
CA VAL A 244 -10.06 17.61 -10.25
C VAL A 244 -8.69 17.03 -10.53
N LYS A 245 -7.99 16.59 -9.48
CA LYS A 245 -6.68 15.94 -9.58
C LYS A 245 -6.79 14.49 -9.14
N ILE A 246 -6.31 13.58 -9.97
CA ILE A 246 -6.33 12.14 -9.71
C ILE A 246 -4.89 11.63 -9.58
N ASN A 247 -4.57 11.03 -8.43
CA ASN A 247 -3.28 10.40 -8.19
C ASN A 247 -3.34 8.91 -8.56
N GLU A 248 -2.78 8.57 -9.72
CA GLU A 248 -2.73 7.18 -10.21
C GLU A 248 -1.91 6.24 -9.32
N LYS A 249 -0.96 6.77 -8.55
CA LYS A 249 -0.14 5.97 -7.62
C LYS A 249 -0.95 5.53 -6.38
N GLU A 250 -1.96 6.28 -5.97
CA GLU A 250 -2.86 5.88 -4.89
C GLU A 250 -4.12 5.15 -5.38
N CYS A 251 -4.52 5.41 -6.63
CA CYS A 251 -5.72 4.80 -7.21
C CYS A 251 -5.57 3.28 -7.40
N ILE A 252 -6.55 2.54 -6.88
CA ILE A 252 -6.65 1.09 -7.01
C ILE A 252 -7.73 0.65 -8.01
N SER A 253 -8.32 1.59 -8.74
CA SER A 253 -9.37 1.35 -9.76
C SER A 253 -10.57 0.57 -9.21
N CYS A 254 -11.03 0.90 -8.00
CA CYS A 254 -12.16 0.21 -7.36
C CYS A 254 -13.51 0.49 -8.02
N GLY A 255 -13.69 1.66 -8.64
CA GLY A 255 -14.89 2.05 -9.38
C GLY A 255 -15.91 2.89 -8.59
N TRP A 256 -15.67 3.19 -7.31
CA TRP A 256 -16.58 4.03 -6.50
C TRP A 256 -16.89 5.38 -7.17
N CYS A 257 -15.86 6.06 -7.66
CA CYS A 257 -15.99 7.34 -8.35
C CYS A 257 -16.75 7.24 -9.68
N GLN A 258 -16.65 6.11 -10.41
CA GLN A 258 -17.44 5.89 -11.63
C GLN A 258 -18.91 5.65 -11.29
N ILE A 259 -19.20 4.75 -10.34
CA ILE A 259 -20.55 4.26 -10.05
C ILE A 259 -21.44 5.35 -9.46
N HIS A 260 -20.86 6.25 -8.66
CA HIS A 260 -21.60 7.31 -7.96
C HIS A 260 -21.44 8.69 -8.60
N CYS A 261 -20.81 8.78 -9.78
CA CYS A 261 -20.76 10.04 -10.52
C CYS A 261 -22.12 10.31 -11.17
N PRO A 262 -22.81 11.42 -10.84
CA PRO A 262 -24.12 11.72 -11.40
C PRO A 262 -24.10 12.01 -12.90
N THR A 263 -22.93 12.31 -13.46
CA THR A 263 -22.75 12.68 -14.88
C THR A 263 -21.86 11.74 -15.67
N GLU A 264 -21.46 10.61 -15.07
CA GLU A 264 -20.61 9.61 -15.74
C GLU A 264 -19.29 10.21 -16.30
N ALA A 265 -18.71 11.16 -15.56
CA ALA A 265 -17.47 11.84 -15.95
C ALA A 265 -16.20 11.02 -15.70
N ILE A 266 -16.31 9.89 -14.99
CA ILE A 266 -15.17 9.03 -14.64
C ILE A 266 -15.43 7.61 -15.15
N GLU A 267 -14.46 7.06 -15.87
CA GLU A 267 -14.44 5.66 -16.30
C GLU A 267 -13.23 4.94 -15.67
N VAL A 268 -13.43 3.71 -15.23
CA VAL A 268 -12.47 2.92 -14.47
C VAL A 268 -12.35 1.54 -15.08
N GLN A 269 -11.12 1.15 -15.41
CA GLN A 269 -10.79 -0.21 -15.80
C GLN A 269 -10.08 -0.93 -14.65
N LYS A 270 -10.68 -2.03 -14.19
CA LYS A 270 -10.05 -2.98 -13.27
C LYS A 270 -9.07 -3.89 -14.01
N ALA A 271 -7.93 -4.15 -13.40
CA ALA A 271 -6.94 -5.09 -13.92
C ALA A 271 -7.29 -6.56 -13.67
N ILE A 272 -8.06 -6.85 -12.62
CA ILE A 272 -8.45 -8.22 -12.26
C ILE A 272 -9.97 -8.30 -12.30
N GLU A 273 -10.48 -9.27 -13.04
CA GLU A 273 -11.90 -9.66 -13.07
C GLU A 273 -12.02 -11.09 -12.54
N GLY A 274 -13.12 -11.36 -11.82
CA GLY A 274 -13.27 -12.60 -11.10
C GLY A 274 -14.61 -12.73 -10.40
N LYS A 275 -14.67 -13.70 -9.49
CA LYS A 275 -15.83 -14.01 -8.65
C LYS A 275 -15.39 -14.22 -7.21
N LEU A 276 -16.32 -13.95 -6.29
CA LEU A 276 -16.13 -14.21 -4.87
C LEU A 276 -17.27 -15.12 -4.40
N GLU A 277 -16.89 -16.26 -3.85
CA GLU A 277 -17.83 -17.24 -3.30
C GLU A 277 -17.82 -17.17 -1.76
N LEU A 278 -19.03 -17.15 -1.18
CA LEU A 278 -19.24 -17.22 0.27
C LEU A 278 -19.83 -18.60 0.60
N THR A 279 -19.13 -19.36 1.44
CA THR A 279 -19.50 -20.73 1.79
C THR A 279 -19.62 -20.88 3.31
N ASN A 280 -20.48 -21.80 3.77
CA ASN A 280 -20.62 -22.15 5.19
C ASN A 280 -20.83 -20.94 6.13
N MET A 281 -21.68 -20.00 5.69
CA MET A 281 -21.93 -18.73 6.39
C MET A 281 -22.51 -18.90 7.80
N GLU A 282 -23.01 -20.07 8.17
CA GLU A 282 -23.40 -20.39 9.54
C GLU A 282 -22.26 -20.19 10.54
N LYS A 283 -21.00 -20.42 10.13
CA LYS A 283 -19.80 -20.22 10.97
C LYS A 283 -19.33 -18.77 11.06
N CYS A 284 -19.79 -17.91 10.15
CA CYS A 284 -19.37 -16.52 10.12
C CYS A 284 -19.92 -15.76 11.33
N ASP A 285 -19.04 -15.04 12.02
CA ASP A 285 -19.40 -14.02 13.02
C ASP A 285 -19.01 -12.62 12.50
N PRO A 286 -19.91 -11.94 11.76
CA PRO A 286 -19.61 -10.63 11.18
C PRO A 286 -19.51 -9.50 12.21
N VAL A 287 -19.99 -9.70 13.44
CA VAL A 287 -19.98 -8.70 14.52
C VAL A 287 -18.72 -8.83 15.36
N GLY A 288 -18.31 -10.06 15.69
CA GLY A 288 -17.13 -10.31 16.52
C GLY A 288 -15.81 -10.38 15.75
N CYS A 289 -15.78 -11.01 14.57
CA CYS A 289 -14.52 -11.27 13.86
C CYS A 289 -14.02 -10.10 13.02
N VAL A 290 -14.88 -9.53 12.18
CA VAL A 290 -14.62 -8.27 11.48
C VAL A 290 -13.51 -8.23 10.40
N ALA A 291 -12.66 -9.26 10.32
CA ALA A 291 -11.43 -9.28 9.52
C ALA A 291 -11.62 -8.93 8.04
N CYS A 292 -12.61 -9.52 7.37
CA CYS A 292 -12.75 -9.41 5.93
C CYS A 292 -13.15 -8.01 5.44
N TYR A 293 -13.81 -7.21 6.28
CA TYR A 293 -14.17 -5.84 5.93
C TYR A 293 -13.11 -4.83 6.38
N GLN A 294 -12.39 -5.08 7.49
CA GLN A 294 -11.25 -4.25 7.88
C GLN A 294 -10.12 -4.31 6.86
N ILE A 295 -9.84 -5.49 6.30
CA ILE A 295 -8.79 -5.66 5.31
C ILE A 295 -9.20 -5.24 3.88
N CYS A 296 -10.49 -4.98 3.63
CA CYS A 296 -10.99 -4.75 2.27
C CYS A 296 -10.70 -3.30 1.82
N PRO A 297 -9.78 -3.07 0.86
CA PRO A 297 -9.43 -1.70 0.47
C PRO A 297 -10.53 -0.95 -0.27
N THR A 298 -11.54 -1.66 -0.77
CA THR A 298 -12.62 -1.09 -1.57
C THR A 298 -13.96 -1.11 -0.87
N ARG A 299 -14.00 -1.55 0.40
CA ARG A 299 -15.25 -1.73 1.16
C ARG A 299 -16.26 -2.64 0.43
N ALA A 300 -15.82 -3.53 -0.47
CA ALA A 300 -16.73 -4.38 -1.26
C ALA A 300 -17.50 -5.42 -0.43
N LEU A 301 -17.07 -5.72 0.80
CA LEU A 301 -17.75 -6.62 1.73
C LEU A 301 -18.28 -5.83 2.92
N TYR A 302 -19.53 -6.07 3.30
CA TYR A 302 -20.15 -5.46 4.48
C TYR A 302 -21.20 -6.37 5.10
N SER A 303 -21.52 -6.12 6.38
CA SER A 303 -22.64 -6.78 7.07
C SER A 303 -23.88 -5.88 6.99
N PRO A 304 -24.96 -6.29 6.31
CA PRO A 304 -26.16 -5.48 6.15
C PRO A 304 -26.98 -5.43 7.44
N LYS A 305 -27.58 -4.28 7.75
CA LYS A 305 -28.49 -4.16 8.90
C LYS A 305 -29.90 -4.68 8.61
N SER A 306 -30.27 -4.70 7.33
CA SER A 306 -31.64 -4.94 6.87
C SER A 306 -31.86 -6.31 6.21
N SER A 307 -30.81 -7.12 6.05
CA SER A 307 -30.87 -8.44 5.39
C SER A 307 -30.62 -9.58 6.39
N LYS A 308 -31.09 -10.79 6.04
CA LYS A 308 -30.77 -12.02 6.77
C LYS A 308 -29.36 -12.54 6.44
N GLU A 309 -28.78 -12.06 5.35
CA GLU A 309 -27.42 -12.42 4.96
C GLU A 309 -26.41 -11.79 5.92
N LYS A 310 -25.46 -12.58 6.40
CA LYS A 310 -24.45 -12.11 7.36
C LYS A 310 -23.42 -11.16 6.72
N ILE A 311 -23.08 -11.41 5.45
CA ILE A 311 -22.13 -10.65 4.64
C ILE A 311 -22.70 -10.53 3.24
N ILE A 312 -22.61 -9.33 2.66
CA ILE A 312 -22.91 -9.04 1.26
C ILE A 312 -21.64 -8.62 0.54
N HIS A 313 -21.46 -9.11 -0.68
CA HIS A 313 -20.40 -8.73 -1.60
C HIS A 313 -20.94 -7.81 -2.70
N LYS A 314 -20.31 -6.65 -2.90
CA LYS A 314 -20.55 -5.74 -4.02
C LYS A 314 -19.44 -5.91 -5.07
N GLU A 315 -19.71 -6.74 -6.06
CA GLU A 315 -18.82 -7.04 -7.19
C GLU A 315 -18.32 -5.79 -7.91
N GLU A 316 -19.19 -4.78 -8.04
CA GLU A 316 -18.89 -3.51 -8.70
C GLU A 316 -17.76 -2.73 -8.02
N TYR A 317 -17.50 -2.94 -6.72
CA TYR A 317 -16.39 -2.31 -5.99
C TYR A 317 -15.17 -3.25 -5.84
N CYS A 318 -15.33 -4.55 -6.09
CA CYS A 318 -14.30 -5.53 -5.83
C CYS A 318 -13.19 -5.50 -6.89
N ILE A 319 -11.93 -5.53 -6.46
CA ILE A 319 -10.74 -5.64 -7.33
C ILE A 319 -10.15 -7.06 -7.31
N TYR A 320 -10.84 -8.01 -6.67
CA TYR A 320 -10.46 -9.44 -6.59
C TYR A 320 -9.01 -9.67 -6.13
N CYS A 321 -8.52 -8.82 -5.20
CA CYS A 321 -7.16 -8.93 -4.69
C CYS A 321 -6.95 -10.19 -3.84
N GLY A 322 -7.99 -10.70 -3.16
CA GLY A 322 -7.92 -11.90 -2.31
C GLY A 322 -7.57 -11.65 -0.84
N ALA A 323 -7.46 -10.40 -0.40
CA ALA A 323 -7.21 -10.05 1.00
C ALA A 323 -8.23 -10.68 1.97
N CYS A 324 -9.52 -10.62 1.61
CA CYS A 324 -10.61 -11.17 2.42
C CYS A 324 -10.58 -12.70 2.54
N GLU A 325 -10.06 -13.42 1.52
CA GLU A 325 -9.87 -14.86 1.57
C GLU A 325 -8.77 -15.24 2.57
N LEU A 326 -7.63 -14.54 2.54
CA LEU A 326 -6.52 -14.77 3.46
C LEU A 326 -6.81 -14.34 4.89
N SER A 327 -7.64 -13.32 5.09
CA SER A 327 -8.01 -12.82 6.42
C SER A 327 -9.07 -13.67 7.11
N CYS A 328 -9.76 -14.58 6.41
CA CYS A 328 -10.87 -15.33 6.98
C CYS A 328 -10.34 -16.54 7.80
N PRO A 329 -10.43 -16.53 9.15
CA PRO A 329 -9.91 -17.64 9.97
C PRO A 329 -10.67 -18.95 9.71
N GLU A 330 -11.95 -18.85 9.39
CA GLU A 330 -12.84 -19.98 9.09
C GLU A 330 -12.80 -20.41 7.60
N LYS A 331 -12.03 -19.69 6.75
CA LYS A 331 -11.88 -19.96 5.30
C LYS A 331 -13.20 -20.05 4.55
N LEU A 332 -14.11 -19.11 4.83
CA LEU A 332 -15.46 -19.05 4.27
C LEU A 332 -15.53 -18.30 2.93
N ILE A 333 -14.50 -17.53 2.61
CA ILE A 333 -14.42 -16.66 1.44
C ILE A 333 -13.41 -17.26 0.47
N LYS A 334 -13.80 -17.38 -0.80
CA LYS A 334 -12.92 -17.81 -1.89
C LYS A 334 -12.96 -16.80 -3.03
N VAL A 335 -11.80 -16.36 -3.51
CA VAL A 335 -11.69 -15.42 -4.63
C VAL A 335 -11.12 -16.14 -5.84
N GLU A 336 -11.92 -16.22 -6.90
CA GLU A 336 -11.50 -16.77 -8.19
C GLU A 336 -11.20 -15.63 -9.16
N ARG A 337 -10.04 -15.66 -9.81
CA ARG A 337 -9.61 -14.62 -10.75
C ARG A 337 -9.66 -15.17 -12.17
N GLU A 338 -10.68 -14.76 -12.92
CA GLU A 338 -10.97 -15.28 -14.26
C GLU A 338 -10.12 -14.61 -15.33
N LYS A 339 -9.87 -13.30 -15.20
CA LYS A 339 -9.12 -12.52 -16.20
C LYS A 339 -8.19 -11.52 -15.53
N ILE A 340 -6.93 -11.52 -15.97
CA ILE A 340 -5.92 -10.55 -15.57
C ILE A 340 -5.54 -9.73 -16.80
N LYS A 341 -5.79 -8.42 -16.75
CA LYS A 341 -5.38 -7.46 -17.78
C LYS A 341 -4.03 -6.87 -17.40
N TYR A 342 -3.13 -6.82 -18.38
CA TYR A 342 -1.80 -6.26 -18.22
C TYR A 342 -1.39 -5.52 -19.50
N THR A 343 -0.44 -4.61 -19.36
CA THR A 343 0.21 -3.86 -20.45
C THR A 343 1.71 -4.08 -20.40
N GLY A 344 2.40 -3.86 -21.51
CA GLY A 344 3.86 -4.01 -21.63
C GLY A 344 4.24 -4.85 -22.84
N ASP A 345 5.54 -4.91 -23.13
CA ASP A 345 6.09 -5.69 -24.24
C ASP A 345 6.19 -7.18 -23.90
N GLU A 346 5.63 -8.04 -24.75
CA GLU A 346 5.71 -9.49 -24.61
C GLU A 346 6.96 -10.10 -25.26
N THR A 347 7.86 -9.29 -25.82
CA THR A 347 9.02 -9.75 -26.59
C THR A 347 10.37 -9.60 -25.89
N GLY A 348 10.36 -9.10 -24.64
CA GLY A 348 11.56 -8.87 -23.85
C GLY A 348 12.24 -10.12 -23.25
N PRO A 349 13.48 -9.98 -22.74
CA PRO A 349 14.12 -10.99 -21.93
C PRO A 349 13.26 -11.33 -20.70
N TRP A 350 13.18 -12.62 -20.34
CA TRP A 350 12.44 -13.10 -19.18
C TRP A 350 10.91 -12.99 -19.25
N THR A 351 10.30 -12.56 -20.37
CA THR A 351 8.83 -12.46 -20.51
C THR A 351 8.10 -13.72 -20.10
N SER A 352 8.63 -14.91 -20.43
CA SER A 352 8.02 -16.18 -20.01
C SER A 352 7.87 -16.32 -18.49
N SER A 353 8.81 -15.75 -17.72
CA SER A 353 8.73 -15.72 -16.25
C SER A 353 7.69 -14.72 -15.77
N TRP A 354 7.54 -13.59 -16.45
CA TRP A 354 6.51 -12.59 -16.13
C TRP A 354 5.10 -13.09 -16.46
N LEU A 355 4.91 -13.70 -17.63
CA LEU A 355 3.64 -14.34 -18.00
C LEU A 355 3.28 -15.45 -17.03
N ARG A 356 4.26 -16.27 -16.62
CA ARG A 356 4.06 -17.29 -15.58
C ARG A 356 3.60 -16.66 -14.26
N ALA A 357 4.21 -15.56 -13.83
CA ALA A 357 3.79 -14.84 -12.62
C ALA A 357 2.34 -14.33 -12.72
N ILE A 358 1.94 -13.79 -13.88
CA ILE A 358 0.55 -13.37 -14.13
C ILE A 358 -0.40 -14.58 -14.08
N GLU A 359 -0.02 -15.69 -14.69
CA GLU A 359 -0.79 -16.95 -14.65
C GLU A 359 -0.95 -17.50 -13.23
N GLN A 360 0.05 -17.35 -12.37
CA GLN A 360 -0.03 -17.73 -10.96
C GLN A 360 -1.08 -16.90 -10.19
N ILE A 361 -1.32 -15.64 -10.57
CA ILE A 361 -2.37 -14.81 -9.96
C ILE A 361 -3.75 -15.44 -10.20
N SER A 362 -3.99 -16.01 -11.39
CA SER A 362 -5.20 -16.79 -11.70
C SER A 362 -5.26 -18.16 -11.02
N GLY A 363 -4.30 -18.51 -10.16
CA GLY A 363 -4.26 -19.78 -9.44
C GLY A 363 -3.60 -20.94 -10.20
N LYS A 364 -3.01 -20.70 -11.38
CA LYS A 364 -2.26 -21.75 -12.09
C LYS A 364 -1.03 -22.14 -11.28
N GLN A 365 -0.93 -23.44 -11.00
CA GLN A 365 0.25 -24.00 -10.34
C GLN A 365 1.27 -24.42 -11.39
N PHE A 366 2.53 -24.14 -11.09
CA PHE A 366 3.64 -24.57 -11.93
C PHE A 366 4.60 -25.39 -11.08
N PRO A 367 5.24 -26.43 -11.68
CA PRO A 367 6.24 -27.20 -10.97
C PRO A 367 7.39 -26.29 -10.50
N ALA A 368 7.95 -26.58 -9.33
CA ALA A 368 9.16 -25.94 -8.87
C ALA A 368 10.21 -26.03 -9.99
N ILE A 369 10.89 -24.92 -10.28
CA ILE A 369 11.97 -24.90 -11.27
C ILE A 369 13.00 -25.94 -10.81
N SER A 370 13.27 -26.94 -11.65
CA SER A 370 14.31 -27.92 -11.32
C SER A 370 15.65 -27.18 -11.27
N ILE A 371 16.27 -27.17 -10.09
CA ILE A 371 17.63 -26.69 -9.97
C ILE A 371 18.47 -27.67 -10.78
N ARG A 372 19.02 -27.21 -11.90
CA ARG A 372 19.96 -28.02 -12.67
C ARG A 372 21.22 -28.14 -11.83
N GLU A 373 21.38 -29.27 -11.17
CA GLU A 373 22.65 -29.60 -10.53
C GLU A 373 23.71 -29.66 -11.63
N ILE A 374 24.57 -28.64 -11.69
CA ILE A 374 25.75 -28.68 -12.53
C ILE A 374 26.79 -29.42 -11.69
N PRO A 375 27.15 -30.67 -12.03
CA PRO A 375 28.23 -31.34 -11.32
C PRO A 375 29.51 -30.54 -11.56
N ILE A 376 29.97 -29.85 -10.53
CA ILE A 376 31.29 -29.22 -10.54
C ILE A 376 32.28 -30.35 -10.27
N THR A 377 32.88 -30.88 -11.33
CA THR A 377 34.03 -31.78 -11.18
C THR A 377 35.20 -30.93 -10.71
N ILE A 378 35.41 -30.87 -9.40
CA ILE A 378 36.66 -30.33 -8.86
C ILE A 378 37.72 -31.37 -9.23
N GLU A 379 38.53 -31.07 -10.24
CA GLU A 379 39.75 -31.84 -10.45
C GLU A 379 40.61 -31.66 -9.21
N GLU A 380 40.73 -32.71 -8.41
CA GLU A 380 41.72 -32.77 -7.35
C GLU A 380 43.09 -32.64 -7.99
N ILE A 381 43.62 -31.42 -8.03
CA ILE A 381 45.03 -31.21 -8.31
C ILE A 381 45.76 -31.91 -7.17
N LYS A 382 46.22 -33.14 -7.42
CA LYS A 382 47.12 -33.87 -6.52
C LYS A 382 48.43 -33.12 -6.48
N ILE A 383 48.51 -32.12 -5.60
CA ILE A 383 49.76 -31.53 -5.20
C ILE A 383 50.55 -32.69 -4.58
N LYS A 384 51.58 -33.15 -5.29
CA LYS A 384 52.56 -34.07 -4.70
C LYS A 384 53.25 -33.30 -3.59
N ILE A 385 52.77 -33.46 -2.36
CA ILE A 385 53.49 -33.04 -1.18
C ILE A 385 54.78 -33.86 -1.20
N SER A 386 55.87 -33.26 -1.68
CA SER A 386 57.20 -33.85 -1.58
C SER A 386 57.40 -34.19 -0.11
N LYS A 387 57.72 -35.47 0.20
CA LYS A 387 57.99 -35.93 1.56
C LYS A 387 58.78 -34.85 2.30
N ALA A 388 58.23 -34.32 3.38
CA ALA A 388 58.94 -33.38 4.23
C ALA A 388 60.30 -34.01 4.55
N LYS A 389 61.39 -33.30 4.22
CA LYS A 389 62.74 -33.76 4.60
C LYS A 389 62.72 -34.03 6.09
N GLU A 390 63.07 -35.25 6.49
CA GLU A 390 63.25 -35.58 7.90
C GLU A 390 64.21 -34.54 8.49
N ILE A 391 63.74 -33.81 9.50
CA ILE A 391 64.56 -32.82 10.19
C ILE A 391 65.66 -33.62 10.89
N PRO A 392 66.94 -33.46 10.52
CA PRO A 392 68.01 -34.22 11.14
C PRO A 392 68.04 -33.92 12.65
N PRO A 393 68.28 -34.93 13.50
CA PRO A 393 68.31 -34.73 14.94
C PRO A 393 69.37 -33.68 15.30
N LEU A 394 69.05 -32.83 16.28
CA LEU A 394 69.96 -31.82 16.79
C LEU A 394 71.27 -32.48 17.23
N LYS A 395 72.41 -31.87 16.87
CA LYS A 395 73.71 -32.35 17.36
C LYS A 395 73.69 -32.39 18.90
N PRO A 396 74.29 -33.42 19.55
CA PRO A 396 74.21 -33.61 21.00
C PRO A 396 74.64 -32.39 21.83
N GLU A 397 75.61 -31.62 21.33
CA GLU A 397 76.10 -30.39 21.95
C GLU A 397 75.03 -29.27 21.98
N ILE A 398 74.29 -29.13 20.88
CA ILE A 398 73.22 -28.13 20.75
C ILE A 398 72.04 -28.57 21.61
N GLU A 399 71.71 -29.86 21.62
CA GLU A 399 70.64 -30.40 22.45
C GLU A 399 70.89 -30.18 23.95
N LYS A 400 72.13 -30.38 24.42
CA LYS A 400 72.53 -30.05 25.80
C LYS A 400 72.36 -28.56 26.10
N ARG A 401 72.77 -27.68 25.19
CA ARG A 401 72.68 -26.23 25.37
C ARG A 401 71.23 -25.75 25.38
N VAL A 402 70.39 -26.32 24.52
CA VAL A 402 68.94 -26.05 24.47
C VAL A 402 68.26 -26.55 25.74
N LYS A 403 68.55 -27.78 26.19
CA LYS A 403 68.02 -28.32 27.45
C LYS A 403 68.42 -27.48 28.67
N HIS A 404 69.67 -26.99 28.71
CA HIS A 404 70.12 -26.11 29.79
C HIS A 404 69.43 -24.73 29.78
N LYS A 405 69.21 -24.14 28.60
CA LYS A 405 68.44 -22.89 28.50
C LYS A 405 66.96 -23.09 28.87
N LEU A 406 66.36 -24.19 28.40
CA LEU A 406 64.98 -24.54 28.72
C LEU A 406 64.79 -24.84 30.21
N SER A 407 65.78 -25.44 30.89
CA SER A 407 65.68 -25.67 32.33
C SER A 407 65.64 -24.36 33.11
N LYS A 408 66.48 -23.38 32.75
CA LYS A 408 66.45 -22.03 33.35
C LYS A 408 65.13 -21.31 33.10
N ILE A 409 64.59 -21.41 31.89
CA ILE A 409 63.30 -20.81 31.53
C ILE A 409 62.17 -21.50 32.30
N ASN A 410 62.15 -22.83 32.37
CA ASN A 410 61.14 -23.57 33.13
C ASN A 410 61.18 -23.26 34.62
N GLU A 411 62.36 -23.03 35.19
CA GLU A 411 62.50 -22.63 36.58
C GLU A 411 61.92 -21.23 36.82
N LYS A 412 62.21 -20.26 35.93
CA LYS A 412 61.57 -18.93 35.97
C LYS A 412 60.05 -19.01 35.77
N LEU A 413 59.54 -19.92 34.93
CA LEU A 413 58.09 -20.10 34.70
C LEU A 413 57.36 -20.80 35.84
N LYS A 414 58.06 -21.43 36.79
CA LYS A 414 57.40 -22.04 37.96
C LYS A 414 56.82 -20.99 38.91
N THR A 415 57.38 -19.79 38.98
CA THR A 415 56.87 -18.73 39.86
C THR A 415 55.54 -18.19 39.33
N ILE A 416 54.56 -18.02 40.22
CA ILE A 416 53.21 -17.53 39.86
C ILE A 416 53.28 -16.13 39.23
N LYS A 417 54.17 -15.27 39.73
CA LYS A 417 54.38 -13.89 39.25
C LYS A 417 54.81 -13.85 37.78
N THR A 418 55.79 -14.67 37.40
CA THR A 418 56.32 -14.76 36.03
C THR A 418 55.31 -15.38 35.06
N ARG A 419 54.53 -16.38 35.48
CA ARG A 419 53.43 -16.94 34.67
C ARG A 419 52.37 -15.89 34.35
N PHE A 420 51.95 -15.13 35.37
CA PHE A 420 50.99 -14.04 35.19
C PHE A 420 51.48 -12.99 34.19
N TRP A 421 52.78 -12.68 34.17
CA TRP A 421 53.37 -11.69 33.27
C TRP A 421 53.47 -12.17 31.82
N VAL A 422 53.74 -13.47 31.61
CA VAL A 422 53.83 -14.09 30.28
C VAL A 422 52.44 -14.21 29.63
N GLU A 423 51.42 -14.59 30.40
CA GLU A 423 50.04 -14.75 29.90
C GLU A 423 49.32 -13.39 29.71
N GLY A 424 49.61 -12.40 30.57
CA GLY A 424 48.98 -11.08 30.54
C GLY A 424 49.51 -10.07 29.51
N ARG A 425 50.37 -10.48 28.56
CA ARG A 425 50.99 -9.61 27.51
C ARG A 425 51.57 -8.27 28.01
N THR A 426 52.15 -8.18 29.19
CA THR A 426 52.80 -6.96 29.69
C THR A 426 54.33 -7.03 29.51
N LYS A 427 54.79 -6.97 28.25
CA LYS A 427 56.22 -7.09 27.88
C LYS A 427 57.15 -6.13 28.64
N LYS A 428 56.71 -4.90 28.94
CA LYS A 428 57.54 -3.83 29.53
C LYS A 428 58.03 -4.06 30.97
N ARG A 429 57.52 -5.05 31.72
CA ARG A 429 57.96 -5.31 33.10
C ARG A 429 59.00 -6.43 33.23
N ILE A 430 59.16 -7.28 32.22
CA ILE A 430 60.14 -8.38 32.24
C ILE A 430 61.57 -7.83 32.09
N GLU A 431 61.76 -6.70 31.41
CA GLU A 431 63.07 -6.07 31.18
C GLU A 431 63.61 -5.32 32.42
N ILE A 432 62.76 -4.94 33.39
CA ILE A 432 63.17 -4.09 34.53
C ILE A 432 63.82 -4.90 35.68
N GLU A 433 63.57 -6.22 35.78
CA GLU A 433 64.20 -7.07 36.80
C GLU A 433 65.56 -7.65 36.33
N GLU A 434 65.99 -7.49 35.07
CA GLU A 434 67.31 -7.96 34.60
C GLU A 434 68.44 -6.92 34.72
N GLU A 435 68.16 -5.66 35.08
CA GLU A 435 69.19 -4.63 35.37
C GLU A 435 69.53 -4.49 36.87
N GLY A 436 69.02 -5.40 37.72
CA GLY A 436 69.14 -5.33 39.18
C GLY A 436 69.87 -6.47 39.89
N ASP A 437 70.49 -7.41 39.15
CA ASP A 437 71.34 -8.50 39.70
C ASP A 437 72.46 -8.91 38.72
#